data_AF-A0A6I0LD16-F1
#
_entry.id   AF-A0A6I0LD16-F1
#
_cell.length_a   1.000
_cell.length_b   1.000
_cell.length_c   1.000
_cell.angle_alpha   90.00
_cell.angle_beta   90.00
_cell.angle_gamma   90.00
#
_symmetry.space_group_name_H-M   'P 1'
#
loop_
_entity.id
_entity.type
_entity.pdbx_description
1 polymer ?
#
loop_
_entity_poly.entity_id
_entity_poly.type
_entity_poly.pdbx_seq_one_letter_code
_entity_poly.pdbx_strand_id
1 'polypeptide(L)' 'MSRLKQIMLETAMMMSLAASGNNVYMDKNPSRGMKFNPNYKPKTQHRELREFTVKGKKVMAYSKKDAITRLKHSK' A
#
# COMPACT_ATOMS: atom_id res chain seq x y z
N MET A 1 38.31 20.63 12.54
CA MET A 1 37.37 21.75 12.27
C MET A 1 36.74 22.17 13.59
N SER A 2 36.65 23.47 13.91
CA SER A 2 36.00 23.90 15.15
C SER A 2 34.48 23.72 15.05
N ARG A 3 33.81 23.47 16.18
CA ARG A 3 32.36 23.20 16.24
C ARG A 3 31.51 24.31 15.59
N LEU A 4 31.95 25.56 15.72
CA LEU A 4 31.33 26.72 15.06
C LEU A 4 31.44 26.65 13.53
N LYS A 5 32.60 26.25 12.99
CA LYS A 5 32.78 26.11 11.54
C LYS A 5 31.91 24.97 10.98
N GLN A 6 31.71 23.91 11.76
CA GLN A 6 30.82 22.81 11.38
C GLN A 6 29.35 23.25 11.37
N ILE A 7 28.89 23.93 12.42
CA ILE A 7 27.52 24.46 12.49
C ILE A 7 27.26 25.45 11.35
N MET A 8 28.21 26.35 11.06
CA MET A 8 28.07 27.30 9.95
C MET A 8 28.02 26.62 8.57
N LEU A 9 28.79 25.54 8.38
CA LEU A 9 28.77 24.78 7.13
C LEU A 9 27.44 24.05 6.95
N GLU A 10 26.94 23.40 8.00
CA GLU A 10 25.66 22.68 7.99
C GLU A 10 24.49 23.64 7.72
N THR A 11 24.45 24.82 8.35
CA THR A 11 23.41 25.81 8.09
C THR A 11 23.47 26.39 6.68
N ALA A 12 24.67 26.67 6.16
CA ALA A 12 24.84 27.14 4.78
C ALA A 12 24.36 26.11 3.74
N MET A 13 24.62 24.82 3.98
CA MET A 13 24.14 23.74 3.12
C MET A 13 22.61 23.60 3.15
N MET A 14 21.99 23.70 4.32
CA MET A 14 20.52 23.64 4.45
C MET A 14 19.84 24.82 3.75
N MET A 15 20.42 26.02 3.87
CA MET A 15 19.89 27.23 3.22
C MET A 15 20.00 27.13 1.68
N SER A 16 21.10 26.56 1.16
CA SER A 16 21.27 26.37 -0.29
C SER A 16 20.31 25.33 -0.86
N LEU A 17 20.02 24.26 -0.12
CA LEU A 17 18.98 23.30 -0.50
C LEU A 17 17.58 23.91 -0.49
N ALA A 18 17.26 24.78 0.49
CA ALA A 18 15.97 25.43 0.58
C ALA A 18 15.76 26.52 -0.50
N ALA A 19 16.83 27.22 -0.89
CA ALA A 19 16.80 28.24 -1.94
C ALA A 19 16.89 27.65 -3.37
N SER A 20 17.39 26.41 -3.50
CA SER A 20 17.36 25.67 -4.75
C SER A 20 15.92 25.29 -5.07
N GLY A 21 15.33 25.91 -6.10
CA GLY A 21 14.00 25.56 -6.62
C GLY A 21 13.88 24.11 -7.14
N ASN A 22 14.94 23.32 -7.03
CA ASN A 22 14.91 21.88 -7.20
C ASN A 22 14.29 21.22 -5.97
N ASN A 23 12.96 21.11 -5.98
CA ASN A 23 12.26 20.16 -5.12
C ASN A 23 12.81 18.76 -5.41
N VAL A 24 13.69 18.26 -4.54
CA VAL A 24 14.29 16.91 -4.63
C VAL A 24 13.21 15.82 -4.66
N TYR A 25 12.01 16.14 -4.16
CA TYR A 25 10.84 15.25 -4.13
C TYR A 25 9.85 15.46 -5.29
N MET A 26 10.09 16.42 -6.19
CA MET A 26 9.26 16.60 -7.38
C MET A 26 9.86 15.83 -8.55
N ASP A 27 9.06 14.93 -9.13
CA ASP A 27 9.39 14.30 -10.41
C ASP A 27 9.57 15.41 -11.46
N LYS A 28 10.70 15.38 -12.18
CA LYS A 28 11.05 16.36 -13.22
C LYS A 28 10.09 16.33 -14.41
N ASN A 29 9.25 15.30 -14.50
CA ASN A 29 8.19 15.19 -15.49
C ASN A 29 6.80 15.18 -14.82
N PRO A 30 6.06 16.30 -14.78
CA PRO A 30 4.66 16.31 -14.32
C PRO A 30 3.76 15.39 -15.17
N SER A 31 4.18 15.03 -16.39
CA SER A 31 3.49 14.06 -17.26
C SER A 31 3.64 12.60 -16.85
N ARG A 32 4.53 12.29 -15.88
CA ARG A 32 4.68 10.98 -15.24
C ARG A 32 3.80 10.80 -14.00
N GLY A 33 2.92 11.76 -13.71
CA GLY A 33 1.88 11.58 -12.69
C GLY A 33 1.12 10.26 -12.88
N MET A 34 0.69 9.66 -11.76
CA MET A 34 -0.04 8.39 -11.77
C MET A 34 -1.24 8.50 -12.71
N LYS A 35 -1.19 7.81 -13.85
CA LYS A 35 -2.29 7.77 -14.81
C LYS A 35 -3.36 6.85 -14.24
N PHE A 36 -4.38 7.43 -13.62
CA PHE A 36 -5.59 6.69 -13.26
C PHE A 36 -6.23 6.18 -14.55
N ASN A 37 -6.41 4.87 -14.68
CA ASN A 37 -7.13 4.29 -15.81
C ASN A 37 -8.65 4.37 -15.51
N PRO A 38 -9.41 5.28 -16.16
CA PRO A 38 -10.84 5.41 -15.91
C PRO A 38 -11.64 4.17 -16.31
N ASN A 39 -11.06 3.31 -17.16
CA ASN A 39 -11.66 2.06 -17.60
C ASN A 39 -11.27 0.87 -16.70
N TYR A 40 -10.52 1.09 -15.61
CA TYR A 40 -10.17 0.01 -14.71
C TYR A 40 -11.43 -0.54 -14.02
N LYS A 41 -11.74 -1.80 -14.30
CA LYS A 41 -12.77 -2.57 -13.60
C LYS A 41 -12.08 -3.75 -12.92
N PRO A 42 -12.13 -3.87 -11.58
CA PRO A 42 -11.59 -5.03 -10.90
C PRO A 42 -12.32 -6.29 -11.42
N LYS A 43 -11.56 -7.35 -11.67
CA LYS A 43 -12.13 -8.61 -12.17
C LYS A 43 -13.11 -9.17 -11.13
N THR A 44 -14.34 -9.46 -11.54
CA THR A 44 -15.32 -10.14 -10.70
C THR A 44 -14.80 -11.54 -10.37
N GLN A 45 -14.53 -11.80 -9.09
CA GLN A 45 -14.18 -13.15 -8.65
C GLN A 45 -15.45 -13.96 -8.45
N HIS A 46 -15.75 -14.87 -9.38
CA HIS A 46 -16.81 -15.85 -9.20
C HIS A 46 -16.33 -16.89 -8.18
N ARG A 47 -17.08 -17.03 -7.08
CA ARG A 47 -16.82 -18.05 -6.06
C ARG A 47 -17.86 -19.14 -6.20
N GLU A 48 -17.39 -20.35 -6.40
CA GLU A 48 -18.24 -21.54 -6.45
C GLU A 48 -18.45 -22.11 -5.06
N LEU A 49 -19.57 -22.78 -4.86
CA LEU A 49 -19.82 -23.54 -3.65
C LEU A 49 -18.94 -24.79 -3.67
N ARG A 50 -18.01 -24.90 -2.72
CA ARG A 50 -17.06 -26.02 -2.64
C ARG A 50 -17.05 -26.61 -1.24
N GLU A 51 -16.63 -27.87 -1.15
CA GLU A 51 -16.46 -28.55 0.12
C GLU A 51 -15.17 -28.08 0.80
N PHE A 52 -15.28 -27.61 2.04
CA PHE A 52 -14.15 -27.25 2.88
C PHE A 52 -14.12 -28.13 4.13
N THR A 53 -12.94 -28.65 4.46
CA THR A 53 -12.73 -29.34 5.74
C THR A 53 -12.27 -28.34 6.78
N VAL A 54 -13.10 -28.07 7.78
CA VAL A 54 -12.83 -27.15 8.89
C VAL A 54 -13.01 -27.90 10.21
N LYS A 55 -11.95 -28.01 11.01
CA LYS A 55 -11.96 -28.76 12.29
C LYS A 55 -12.48 -30.21 12.16
N GLY A 56 -12.11 -30.90 11.08
CA GLY A 56 -12.55 -32.27 10.80
C GLY A 56 -13.99 -32.40 10.27
N LYS A 57 -14.74 -31.29 10.14
CA LYS A 57 -16.08 -31.27 9.56
C LYS A 57 -16.05 -30.75 8.13
N LYS A 58 -16.78 -31.40 7.24
CA LYS A 58 -16.96 -31.01 5.85
C LYS A 58 -18.12 -30.01 5.75
N VAL A 59 -17.87 -28.83 5.18
CA VAL A 59 -18.85 -27.74 5.06
C VAL A 59 -18.82 -27.19 3.64
N MET A 60 -19.98 -27.13 3.00
CA MET A 60 -20.15 -26.45 1.71
C MET A 60 -20.16 -24.94 1.92
N ALA A 61 -19.22 -24.23 1.32
CA ALA A 61 -19.07 -22.77 1.46
C ALA A 61 -18.45 -22.14 0.22
N TYR A 62 -18.47 -20.81 0.14
CA TYR A 62 -17.82 -20.06 -0.94
C TYR A 62 -16.34 -19.74 -0.65
N SER A 63 -15.91 -19.92 0.60
CA SER A 63 -14.52 -19.72 1.03
C SER A 63 -14.26 -20.41 2.37
N LYS A 64 -12.98 -20.58 2.72
CA LYS A 64 -12.58 -21.08 4.04
C LYS A 64 -13.08 -20.20 5.20
N LYS A 65 -13.12 -18.88 5.02
CA LYS A 65 -13.66 -17.93 6.01
C LYS A 65 -15.16 -18.16 6.23
N ASP A 66 -15.90 -18.27 5.13
CA ASP A 66 -17.34 -18.56 5.15
C ASP A 66 -17.62 -19.92 5.83
N ALA A 67 -16.85 -20.96 5.51
CA ALA A 67 -16.96 -22.27 6.17
C ALA A 67 -16.77 -22.19 7.70
N ILE A 68 -15.79 -21.40 8.18
CA ILE A 68 -15.57 -21.18 9.62
C ILE A 68 -16.75 -20.43 10.24
N THR A 69 -17.25 -19.38 9.59
CA THR A 69 -18.39 -18.60 10.08
C THR A 69 -19.65 -19.47 10.20
N ARG A 70 -19.98 -20.25 9.16
CA ARG A 70 -21.11 -21.20 9.19
C ARG A 70 -20.97 -22.22 10.31
N LEU A 71 -19.76 -22.75 10.52
CA LEU A 71 -19.50 -23.70 11.60
C LEU A 71 -19.62 -23.08 13.00
N LYS A 72 -19.32 -21.78 13.15
CA LYS A 72 -19.52 -21.04 14.42
C LYS A 72 -21.00 -20.74 14.69
N HIS A 73 -21.77 -20.40 13.66
CA HIS A 73 -23.20 -20.05 13.79
C HIS A 73 -24.13 -21.28 13.81
N SER A 74 -23.61 -22.47 13.51
CA SER A 74 -24.33 -23.75 13.63
C SER A 74 -24.35 -24.29 15.07
N LYS A 75 -23.91 -23.52 16.05
CA LYS A 75 -24.00 -23.82 17.49
C LYS A 75 -25.30 -23.28 18.04
#